data_AF-A0A1G2XCZ3-F1
#
_entry.id   AF-A0A1G2XCZ3-F1
#
_cell.length_a   1.000
_cell.length_b   1.000
_cell.length_c   1.000
_cell.angle_alpha   90.00
_cell.angle_beta   90.00
_cell.angle_gamma   90.00
#
_symmetry.space_group_name_H-M   'P 1'
#
loop_
_entity.id
_entity.type
_entity.pdbx_description
1 polymer ?
#
loop_
_entity_poly.entity_id
_entity_poly.type
_entity_poly.pdbx_seq_one_letter_code
_entity_poly.pdbx_strand_id
1 'polypeptide(L)'
;MEWGNYAQQLEKIAAKGKRVPAIENRPELFDDLIPIWQAFEQLHSGRQSGFGISPLRTSDILTYLNFRQIDDLEFYELILAMDNEWCKWASDKHTQEQNAKKKKGK
;
A
#
# COMPACT_ATOMS: atom_id res chain seq x y z
N MET A 1 6.42 4.93 -12.36
CA MET A 1 6.05 4.07 -11.22
C MET A 1 6.69 2.70 -11.39
N GLU A 2 7.52 2.24 -10.44
CA GLU A 2 8.06 0.88 -10.44
C GLU A 2 7.08 -0.07 -9.75
N TRP A 3 6.53 -1.05 -10.46
CA TRP A 3 5.55 -2.01 -9.93
C TRP A 3 6.19 -3.23 -9.24
N GLY A 4 7.31 -2.99 -8.55
CA GLY A 4 8.08 -4.00 -7.83
C GLY A 4 8.92 -4.93 -8.71
N ASN A 5 9.71 -5.77 -8.03
CA ASN A 5 10.82 -6.55 -8.61
C ASN A 5 10.40 -7.57 -9.68
N TYR A 6 9.13 -7.96 -9.74
CA TYR A 6 8.63 -9.00 -10.64
C TYR A 6 7.87 -8.45 -11.87
N ALA A 7 7.71 -7.13 -11.99
CA ALA A 7 6.94 -6.51 -13.07
C ALA A 7 7.41 -6.96 -14.47
N GLN A 8 8.72 -6.92 -14.73
CA GLN A 8 9.29 -7.36 -16.00
C GLN A 8 9.06 -8.85 -16.29
N GLN A 9 9.02 -9.69 -15.25
CA GLN A 9 8.78 -11.11 -15.41
C GLN A 9 7.31 -11.39 -15.74
N LEU A 10 6.40 -10.66 -15.09
CA LEU A 10 4.96 -10.73 -15.36
C LEU A 10 4.65 -10.27 -16.79
N GLU A 11 5.30 -9.20 -17.27
CA GLU A 11 5.14 -8.70 -18.64
C GLU A 11 5.61 -9.74 -19.68
N LYS A 12 6.73 -10.43 -19.41
CA LYS A 12 7.19 -11.55 -20.25
C LYS A 12 6.24 -12.74 -20.26
N ILE A 13 5.46 -12.96 -19.20
CA ILE A 13 4.44 -14.01 -19.13
C ILE A 13 3.21 -13.58 -19.93
N ALA A 14 2.78 -12.32 -19.80
CA ALA A 14 1.68 -11.74 -20.56
C ALA A 14 1.96 -11.75 -22.07
N ALA A 15 3.19 -11.39 -22.49
CA ALA A 15 3.64 -11.40 -23.88
C ALA A 15 3.61 -12.81 -24.52
N LYS A 16 3.59 -13.89 -23.71
CA LYS A 16 3.44 -15.27 -24.18
C LYS A 16 1.97 -15.70 -24.33
N GLY A 17 1.03 -14.76 -24.26
CA GLY A 17 -0.40 -15.01 -24.38
C GLY A 17 -1.04 -15.61 -23.13
N LYS A 18 -0.31 -15.67 -22.00
CA LYS A 18 -0.89 -16.10 -20.72
C LYS A 18 -1.57 -14.93 -20.06
N ARG A 19 -2.78 -15.16 -19.55
CA ARG A 19 -3.52 -14.19 -18.76
C ARG A 19 -2.78 -13.87 -17.47
N VAL A 20 -2.51 -12.59 -17.22
CA VAL A 20 -1.86 -12.12 -15.98
C VAL A 20 -2.78 -11.09 -15.31
N PRO A 21 -3.65 -11.52 -14.38
CA PRO A 21 -4.61 -10.63 -13.73
C PRO A 21 -3.97 -9.41 -13.04
N ALA A 22 -2.74 -9.55 -12.56
CA ALA A 22 -2.00 -8.45 -11.92
C ALA A 22 -1.59 -7.33 -12.90
N ILE A 23 -1.44 -7.64 -14.19
CA ILE A 23 -1.17 -6.64 -15.23
C ILE A 23 -2.50 -6.07 -15.74
N GLU A 24 -3.50 -6.91 -15.94
CA GLU A 24 -4.82 -6.50 -16.44
C GLU A 24 -5.55 -5.56 -15.47
N ASN A 25 -5.41 -5.79 -14.17
CA ASN A 25 -6.03 -4.95 -13.13
C ASN A 25 -5.04 -3.97 -12.54
N ARG A 26 -4.00 -3.56 -13.30
CA ARG A 26 -3.05 -2.56 -12.83
C ARG A 26 -3.80 -1.23 -12.63
N PRO A 27 -3.80 -0.66 -11.41
CA PRO A 27 -4.36 0.66 -11.19
C PRO A 27 -3.60 1.71 -12.02
N GLU A 28 -4.33 2.60 -12.67
CA GLU A 28 -3.76 3.84 -13.21
C GLU A 28 -3.76 4.90 -12.10
N LEU A 29 -2.61 5.52 -11.88
CA LEU A 29 -2.46 6.61 -10.92
C LEU A 29 -2.10 7.88 -11.70
N PHE A 30 -2.74 9.00 -11.34
CA PHE A 30 -2.38 10.30 -11.89
C PHE A 30 -0.94 10.67 -11.51
N ASP A 31 -0.24 11.37 -12.41
CA ASP A 31 1.20 11.65 -12.27
C ASP A 31 1.52 12.49 -11.02
N ASP A 32 0.60 13.37 -10.62
CA ASP A 32 0.67 14.21 -9.42
C ASP A 32 0.54 13.40 -8.11
N LEU A 33 -0.08 12.23 -8.15
CA LEU A 33 -0.22 11.33 -7.01
C LEU A 33 0.97 10.37 -6.85
N ILE A 34 1.83 10.23 -7.86
CA ILE A 34 2.99 9.33 -7.81
C ILE A 34 3.91 9.63 -6.60
N PRO A 35 4.28 10.90 -6.31
CA PRO A 35 5.14 11.21 -5.17
C PRO A 35 4.50 10.82 -3.83
N ILE A 36 3.19 11.00 -3.71
CA ILE A 36 2.42 10.66 -2.50
C ILE A 36 2.38 9.14 -2.32
N TRP A 37 2.12 8.39 -3.39
CA TRP A 37 2.18 6.93 -3.38
C TRP A 37 3.54 6.41 -2.94
N GLN A 38 4.63 6.96 -3.50
CA GLN A 38 6.00 6.58 -3.15
C GLN A 38 6.32 6.92 -1.69
N ALA A 39 5.87 8.07 -1.19
CA ALA A 39 6.02 8.45 0.21
C ALA A 39 5.31 7.45 1.12
N PHE A 40 4.08 7.07 0.78
CA PHE A 40 3.33 6.06 1.51
C PHE A 40 4.04 4.70 1.51
N GLU A 41 4.51 4.18 0.38
CA GLU A 41 5.26 2.90 0.33
C GLU A 41 6.51 2.95 1.22
N GLN A 42 7.27 4.04 1.15
CA GLN A 42 8.47 4.21 1.96
C GLN A 42 8.14 4.21 3.45
N LEU A 43 7.15 5.00 3.87
CA LEU A 43 6.68 5.06 5.26
C LEU A 43 6.09 3.73 5.72
N HIS A 44 5.37 3.04 4.84
CA HIS A 44 4.73 1.75 5.11
C HIS A 44 5.76 0.68 5.46
N SER A 45 6.90 0.65 4.76
CA SER A 45 7.99 -0.29 5.04
C SER A 45 8.61 -0.13 6.44
N GLY A 46 8.49 1.06 7.03
CA GLY A 46 8.99 1.39 8.37
C GLY A 46 8.01 1.12 9.50
N ARG A 47 6.80 0.59 9.23
CA ARG A 47 5.82 0.30 10.29
C ARG A 47 6.38 -0.70 11.28
N GLN A 48 6.10 -0.45 12.56
CA GLN A 48 6.41 -1.43 13.59
C GLN A 48 5.63 -2.73 13.33
N SER A 49 6.36 -3.83 13.17
CA SER A 49 5.79 -5.17 13.16
C SER A 49 5.42 -5.58 14.59
N GLY A 50 4.18 -6.02 14.81
CA GLY A 50 3.71 -6.42 16.14
C GLY A 50 2.37 -7.16 16.11
N PHE A 51 1.70 -7.24 17.27
CA PHE A 51 0.36 -7.84 17.37
C PHE A 51 -0.70 -6.94 16.75
N GLY A 52 -0.85 -7.03 15.43
CA GLY A 52 -1.95 -6.42 14.69
C GLY A 52 -1.54 -5.32 13.72
N ILE A 53 -2.56 -4.62 13.23
CA ILE A 53 -2.43 -3.54 12.24
C ILE A 53 -2.20 -2.24 12.99
N SER A 54 -1.04 -1.61 12.77
CA SER A 54 -0.73 -0.29 13.31
C SER A 54 -0.81 0.76 12.22
N PRO A 55 -1.54 1.88 12.44
CA PRO A 55 -1.46 3.07 11.60
C PRO A 55 -0.03 3.62 11.54
N LEU A 56 0.25 4.45 10.53
CA LEU A 56 1.46 5.27 10.49
C LEU A 56 1.41 6.28 11.64
N ARG A 57 2.55 6.48 12.30
CA ARG A 57 2.64 7.50 13.33
C ARG A 57 2.73 8.86 12.66
N THR A 58 1.95 9.82 13.14
CA THR A 58 2.01 11.21 12.66
C THR A 58 3.42 11.78 12.69
N SER A 59 4.23 11.43 13.70
CA SER A 59 5.64 11.83 13.79
C SER A 59 6.49 11.36 12.62
N ASP A 60 6.24 10.16 12.10
CA ASP A 60 7.00 9.58 10.98
C ASP A 60 6.64 10.30 9.68
N ILE A 61 5.35 10.60 9.48
CA ILE A 61 4.88 11.38 8.33
C ILE A 61 5.47 12.80 8.37
N LEU A 62 5.37 13.49 9.50
CA LEU A 62 5.90 14.85 9.65
C LEU A 62 7.42 14.89 9.47
N THR A 63 8.14 13.88 9.98
CA THR A 63 9.59 13.76 9.81
C THR A 63 9.95 13.55 8.34
N TYR A 64 9.18 12.73 7.62
CA TYR A 64 9.37 12.53 6.19
C TYR A 64 9.18 13.82 5.40
N LEU A 65 8.07 14.53 5.64
CA LEU A 65 7.77 15.81 4.97
C LEU A 65 8.86 16.85 5.23
N ASN A 66 9.28 17.00 6.50
CA ASN A 66 10.36 17.91 6.87
C ASN A 66 11.69 17.53 6.20
N PHE A 67 12.07 16.26 6.22
CA PHE A 67 13.32 15.79 5.58
C PHE A 67 13.33 16.02 4.06
N ARG A 68 12.16 15.90 3.42
CA ARG A 68 11.98 16.13 1.98
C ARG A 68 11.70 17.59 1.62
N GLN A 69 11.59 18.48 2.61
CA GLN A 69 11.20 19.89 2.43
C GLN A 69 9.86 20.06 1.70
N ILE A 70 8.92 19.17 2.00
CA ILE A 70 7.55 19.22 1.48
C ILE A 70 6.71 20.01 2.49
N ASP A 71 6.34 21.24 2.12
CA ASP A 71 5.44 22.10 2.89
C ASP A 71 4.08 22.17 2.18
N ASP A 72 3.39 21.03 2.19
CA ASP A 72 2.11 20.84 1.53
C ASP A 72 1.18 20.04 2.43
N LEU A 73 0.10 20.70 2.88
CA LEU A 73 -0.91 20.11 3.75
C LEU A 73 -1.71 19.02 3.01
N GLU A 74 -1.97 19.20 1.71
CA GLU A 74 -2.70 18.21 0.92
C GLU A 74 -1.89 16.92 0.80
N PHE A 75 -0.58 17.02 0.64
CA PHE A 75 0.32 15.86 0.64
C PHE A 75 0.23 15.06 1.94
N TYR A 76 0.21 15.75 3.09
CA TYR A 76 0.03 15.13 4.40
C TYR A 76 -1.33 14.42 4.52
N GLU A 77 -2.40 15.10 4.12
CA GLU A 77 -3.78 14.59 4.19
C GLU A 77 -3.97 13.36 3.29
N LEU A 78 -3.36 13.35 2.10
CA LEU A 78 -3.43 12.22 1.18
C LEU A 78 -2.68 10.99 1.70
N ILE A 79 -1.51 11.15 2.34
CA ILE A 79 -0.83 10.04 3.02
C ILE A 79 -1.73 9.45 4.11
N LEU A 80 -2.37 10.31 4.93
CA LEU A 80 -3.27 9.85 5.99
C LEU A 80 -4.49 9.12 5.42
N ALA A 81 -5.10 9.64 4.36
CA ALA A 81 -6.25 9.02 3.71
C ALA A 81 -5.90 7.61 3.21
N MET A 82 -4.73 7.46 2.57
CA MET A 82 -4.23 6.16 2.12
C MET A 82 -3.98 5.19 3.29
N ASP A 83 -3.39 5.68 4.39
CA ASP A 83 -3.16 4.86 5.58
C ASP A 83 -4.46 4.34 6.19
N ASN A 84 -5.45 5.21 6.33
CA ASN A 84 -6.75 4.86 6.88
C ASN A 84 -7.45 3.77 6.05
N GLU A 85 -7.46 3.92 4.72
CA GLU A 85 -8.04 2.91 3.83
C GLU A 85 -7.27 1.58 3.88
N TRP A 86 -5.93 1.64 3.95
CA TRP A 86 -5.12 0.42 4.10
C TRP A 86 -5.40 -0.28 5.44
N CYS A 87 -5.46 0.45 6.55
CA CYS A 87 -5.75 -0.12 7.87
C CYS A 87 -7.14 -0.77 7.92
N LYS A 88 -8.13 -0.13 7.30
CA LYS A 88 -9.48 -0.68 7.17
C LYS A 88 -9.49 -1.98 6.37
N TRP A 89 -8.89 -1.98 5.18
CA TRP A 89 -8.76 -3.18 4.35
C TRP A 89 -8.05 -4.32 5.07
N ALA A 90 -6.94 -4.03 5.75
CA ALA A 90 -6.18 -5.02 6.49
C ALA A 90 -7.00 -5.62 7.64
N SER A 91 -7.79 -4.79 8.34
CA SER A 91 -8.63 -5.21 9.47
C SER A 91 -9.75 -6.13 9.00
N ASP A 92 -10.41 -5.77 7.90
CA ASP A 92 -11.45 -6.58 7.27
C ASP A 92 -10.90 -7.93 6.83
N LYS A 93 -9.72 -7.95 6.20
CA LYS A 93 -9.04 -9.17 5.78
C LYS A 93 -8.71 -10.07 6.97
N HIS A 94 -8.13 -9.53 8.04
CA HIS A 94 -7.82 -10.30 9.23
C HIS A 94 -9.09 -10.91 9.86
N THR A 95 -10.19 -10.16 9.90
CA THR A 95 -11.49 -10.63 10.40
C THR A 95 -12.05 -11.78 9.55
N GLN A 96 -11.97 -11.68 8.23
CA GLN A 96 -12.40 -12.73 7.31
C GLN A 96 -11.59 -14.03 7.49
N GLU A 97 -10.28 -13.92 7.63
CA GLU A 97 -9.39 -15.07 7.84
C GLU A 97 -9.68 -15.79 9.17
N GLN A 98 -9.93 -15.03 10.25
CA GLN A 98 -10.32 -15.60 11.55
C GLN A 98 -11.66 -16.35 11.47
N ASN A 99 -12.64 -15.78 10.77
CA ASN A 99 -13.95 -16.42 10.58
C ASN A 99 -13.86 -17.68 9.71
N ALA A 100 -13.02 -17.69 8.69
CA ALA A 100 -12.77 -18.86 7.86
C ALA A 100 -12.12 -20.02 8.66
N LYS A 101 -11.18 -19.71 9.56
CA LYS A 101 -10.54 -20.70 10.44
C LYS A 101 -11.55 -21.30 11.43
N LYS A 102 -12.41 -20.49 12.05
CA LYS A 102 -13.46 -20.97 12.98
C LYS A 102 -14.47 -21.90 12.32
N LYS A 103 -14.79 -21.71 11.04
CA LYS A 103 -15.72 -22.58 10.29
C LYS A 103 -15.11 -23.92 9.87
N LYS A 104 -13.79 -24.01 9.71
CA LYS A 104 -13.08 -25.26 9.34
C LYS A 104 -12.70 -26.14 10.54
N GLY A 105 -12.74 -25.60 11.76
CA GLY A 105 -12.47 -26.32 13.00
C GLY A 105 -13.71 -26.87 13.71
N LYS A 106 -14.89 -26.72 13.13
CA LYS A 106 -16.14 -27.40 13.52
C LYS A 106 -16.44 -28.49 12.49
#